data_AF-A0A8J0QUV5-F1
#
_entry.id   AF-A0A8J0QUV5-F1
#
_cell.length_a   1.000
_cell.length_b   1.000
_cell.length_c   1.000
_cell.angle_alpha   90.00
_cell.angle_beta   90.00
_cell.angle_gamma   90.00
#
_symmetry.space_group_name_H-M   'P 1'
#
loop_
_entity.id
_entity.type
_entity.pdbx_description
1 polymer ?
#
loop_
_entity_poly.entity_id
_entity_poly.type
_entity_poly.pdbx_seq_one_letter_code
_entity_poly.pdbx_strand_id
1 'polypeptide(L)'
;MPQGKQTVVGIFSRSGKEEYPWLVNVLRKDANICPRPFVITNSNASAFREAVGDCDFAILYHSMNRGRLNIADVTDSLYDEELGFLSNTLGNDKVLVIADDLEDSSDDAKNRILNSQPTIRRAARGIFLFSRADKRDNNTIRIKMAPIIVIITAVIHKWTSKNYVSLLTHITAIACVANAVRRPSPRNWAFAFSWVAASLTYLTDPPLIDRLGLSESCIPPAALVTAIAISRPHWPRMSL
;
A
#
# COMPACT_ATOMS: atom_id res chain seq x y z
N MET A 1 16.48 11.46 -14.75
CA MET A 1 15.03 11.23 -14.54
C MET A 1 14.86 10.67 -13.14
N PRO A 2 13.99 11.21 -12.28
CA PRO A 2 13.80 10.61 -10.97
C PRO A 2 13.14 9.25 -11.17
N GLN A 3 13.85 8.18 -10.80
CA GLN A 3 13.32 6.83 -10.78
C GLN A 3 12.15 6.82 -9.78
N GLY A 4 10.93 6.54 -10.26
CA GLY A 4 9.78 6.39 -9.38
C GLY A 4 10.05 5.32 -8.32
N LYS A 5 9.57 5.51 -7.09
CA LYS A 5 9.74 4.52 -6.02
C LYS A 5 9.15 3.17 -6.47
N GLN A 6 9.98 2.14 -6.56
CA GLN A 6 9.52 0.78 -6.79
C GLN A 6 8.77 0.26 -5.57
N THR A 7 7.68 -0.48 -5.81
CA THR A 7 6.95 -1.22 -4.77
C THR A 7 7.75 -2.46 -4.41
N VAL A 8 8.17 -2.54 -3.15
CA VAL A 8 8.83 -3.74 -2.63
C VAL A 8 7.76 -4.78 -2.29
N VAL A 9 7.76 -5.89 -3.02
CA VAL A 9 6.81 -6.99 -2.83
C VAL A 9 7.54 -8.16 -2.17
N GLY A 10 7.28 -8.40 -0.89
CA GLY A 10 7.79 -9.57 -0.19
C GLY A 10 7.05 -10.83 -0.64
N ILE A 11 7.77 -11.87 -1.05
CA ILE A 11 7.21 -13.19 -1.35
C ILE A 11 7.62 -14.11 -0.20
N PHE A 12 6.72 -14.31 0.75
CA PHE A 12 6.96 -15.07 1.96
C PHE A 12 6.44 -16.49 1.77
N SER A 13 7.30 -17.48 2.01
CA SER A 13 6.98 -18.89 1.75
C SER A 13 7.85 -19.81 2.59
N ARG A 14 7.34 -20.97 3.01
CA ARG A 14 8.20 -22.06 3.54
C ARG A 14 9.00 -22.78 2.44
N SER A 15 8.63 -22.57 1.17
CA SER A 15 9.37 -23.02 -0.01
C SER A 15 10.46 -22.03 -0.40
N GLY A 16 11.59 -22.54 -0.89
CA GLY A 16 12.65 -21.69 -1.42
C GLY A 16 12.29 -21.10 -2.79
N LYS A 17 13.01 -20.04 -3.18
CA LYS A 17 12.74 -19.26 -4.40
C LYS A 17 12.85 -20.09 -5.69
N GLU A 18 13.56 -21.20 -5.63
CA GLU A 18 13.72 -22.18 -6.69
C GLU A 18 12.42 -22.91 -7.05
N GLU A 19 11.43 -22.94 -6.16
CA GLU A 19 10.13 -23.56 -6.42
C GLU A 19 9.18 -22.63 -7.21
N TYR A 20 9.41 -21.32 -7.20
CA TYR A 20 8.55 -20.32 -7.87
C TYR A 20 9.30 -19.27 -8.70
N PRO A 21 10.30 -19.65 -9.52
CA PRO A 21 11.01 -18.69 -10.36
C PRO A 21 10.06 -18.01 -11.36
N TRP A 22 8.99 -18.70 -11.77
CA TRP A 22 7.96 -18.17 -12.65
C TRP A 22 7.28 -16.92 -12.08
N LEU A 23 6.93 -16.93 -10.79
CA LEU A 23 6.25 -15.83 -10.12
C LEU A 23 7.16 -14.60 -10.04
N VAL A 24 8.40 -14.82 -9.61
CA VAL A 24 9.42 -13.75 -9.54
C VAL A 24 9.65 -13.14 -10.93
N ASN A 25 9.76 -13.98 -11.96
CA ASN A 25 10.00 -13.52 -13.33
C ASN A 25 8.81 -12.77 -13.93
N VAL A 26 7.57 -13.11 -13.55
CA VAL A 26 6.39 -12.33 -13.98
C VAL A 26 6.36 -10.97 -13.28
N LEU A 27 6.55 -10.94 -11.96
CA LEU A 27 6.53 -9.70 -11.18
C LEU A 27 7.62 -8.72 -11.64
N ARG A 28 8.84 -9.19 -11.91
CA ARG A 28 9.97 -8.36 -12.38
C ARG A 28 9.78 -7.74 -13.77
N LYS A 29 8.82 -8.21 -14.57
CA LYS A 29 8.53 -7.60 -15.88
C LYS A 29 7.93 -6.21 -15.75
N ASP A 30 7.29 -5.91 -14.62
CA ASP A 30 6.86 -4.56 -14.30
C ASP A 30 8.01 -3.81 -13.61
N ALA A 31 8.47 -2.73 -14.24
CA ALA A 31 9.59 -1.93 -13.73
C ALA A 31 9.30 -1.26 -12.37
N ASN A 32 8.03 -1.18 -11.96
CA ASN A 32 7.61 -0.60 -10.69
C ASN A 32 7.55 -1.65 -9.56
N ILE A 33 7.78 -2.92 -9.83
CA ILE A 33 7.70 -4.01 -8.85
C ILE A 33 9.09 -4.58 -8.58
N CYS A 34 9.48 -4.59 -7.30
CA CYS A 34 10.71 -5.20 -6.81
C CYS A 34 10.38 -6.41 -5.93
N PRO A 35 10.32 -7.64 -6.47
CA PRO A 35 10.00 -8.82 -5.69
C PRO A 35 11.19 -9.28 -4.84
N ARG A 36 10.94 -9.50 -3.54
CA ARG A 36 11.89 -9.98 -2.53
C ARG A 36 11.43 -11.32 -1.96
N PRO A 37 11.94 -12.46 -2.47
CA PRO A 37 11.68 -13.76 -1.87
C PRO A 37 12.25 -13.85 -0.45
N PHE A 38 11.48 -14.43 0.46
CA PHE A 38 11.88 -14.71 1.85
C PHE A 38 11.38 -16.09 2.26
N VAL A 39 12.30 -16.93 2.76
CA VAL A 39 11.96 -18.28 3.22
C VAL A 39 11.61 -18.24 4.70
N ILE A 40 10.39 -18.63 5.05
CA ILE A 40 9.91 -18.78 6.43
C ILE A 40 10.41 -20.12 6.98
N THR A 41 10.99 -20.08 8.17
CA THR A 41 11.35 -21.27 8.95
C THR A 41 10.89 -21.10 10.39
N ASN A 42 10.81 -22.19 11.16
CA ASN A 42 10.40 -22.12 12.56
C ASN A 42 11.41 -21.36 13.45
N SER A 43 12.60 -21.04 12.95
CA SER A 43 13.69 -20.43 13.74
C SER A 43 14.01 -18.98 13.34
N ASN A 44 13.38 -18.44 12.29
CA ASN A 44 13.75 -17.12 11.74
C ASN A 44 12.69 -16.04 11.94
N ALA A 45 11.86 -16.16 12.98
CA ALA A 45 10.78 -15.23 13.28
C ALA A 45 11.23 -13.75 13.32
N SER A 46 12.40 -13.44 13.91
CA SER A 46 12.91 -12.06 13.95
C SER A 46 13.23 -11.52 12.56
N ALA A 47 13.94 -12.31 11.73
CA ALA A 47 14.29 -11.92 10.37
C ALA A 47 13.06 -11.82 9.47
N PHE A 48 12.05 -12.67 9.69
CA PHE A 48 10.76 -12.57 9.02
C PHE A 48 10.09 -11.23 9.30
N ARG A 49 10.00 -10.82 10.58
CA ARG A 49 9.36 -9.55 10.96
C ARG A 49 10.08 -8.34 10.37
N GLU A 50 11.41 -8.34 10.38
CA GLU A 50 12.22 -7.31 9.74
C GLU A 50 11.96 -7.24 8.23
N ALA A 51 11.99 -8.39 7.54
CA ALA A 51 11.73 -8.46 6.11
C ALA A 51 10.33 -7.96 5.73
N VAL A 52 9.32 -8.21 6.57
CA VAL A 52 7.95 -7.67 6.38
C VAL A 52 7.94 -6.14 6.53
N GLY A 53 8.65 -5.59 7.51
CA GLY A 53 8.75 -4.14 7.73
C GLY A 53 9.37 -3.37 6.56
N ASP A 54 10.23 -4.04 5.80
CA ASP A 54 10.89 -3.49 4.61
C ASP A 54 10.03 -3.55 3.32
N CYS A 55 8.85 -4.16 3.38
CA CYS A 55 7.98 -4.36 2.22
C CYS A 55 6.84 -3.34 2.16
N ASP A 56 6.45 -2.96 0.94
CA ASP A 56 5.24 -2.16 0.71
C ASP A 56 4.00 -3.07 0.54
N PHE A 57 4.21 -4.32 0.12
CA PHE A 57 3.17 -5.30 -0.20
C PHE A 57 3.68 -6.73 0.09
N ALA A 58 2.79 -7.66 0.41
CA ALA A 58 3.15 -9.06 0.67
C ALA A 58 2.36 -10.06 -0.17
N ILE A 59 3.05 -11.10 -0.61
CA ILE A 59 2.48 -12.32 -1.17
C ILE A 59 2.89 -13.46 -0.23
N LEU A 60 1.92 -14.08 0.42
CA LEU A 60 2.10 -15.36 1.08
C LEU A 60 1.94 -16.46 0.04
N TYR A 61 3.03 -17.15 -0.29
CA TYR A 61 3.05 -18.20 -1.29
C TYR A 61 3.07 -19.58 -0.61
N HIS A 62 2.24 -20.49 -1.10
CA HIS A 62 2.20 -21.89 -0.67
C HIS A 62 2.13 -22.82 -1.88
N SER A 63 2.99 -23.83 -1.94
CA SER A 63 2.93 -24.88 -2.96
C SER A 63 2.36 -26.17 -2.39
N MET A 64 1.45 -26.79 -3.14
CA MET A 64 0.91 -28.12 -2.85
C MET A 64 1.88 -29.26 -3.09
N ASN A 65 3.06 -29.02 -3.68
CA ASN A 65 4.06 -30.08 -3.84
C ASN A 65 4.60 -30.60 -2.49
N ARG A 66 4.39 -29.83 -1.40
CA ARG A 66 4.71 -30.24 -0.03
C ARG A 66 3.55 -30.93 0.71
N GLY A 67 2.47 -31.27 0.01
CA GLY A 67 1.35 -32.04 0.55
C GLY A 67 0.09 -31.20 0.74
N ARG A 68 -0.32 -30.96 1.99
CA ARG A 68 -1.65 -30.43 2.33
C ARG A 68 -1.77 -28.92 2.11
N LEU A 69 -2.97 -28.46 1.77
CA LEU A 69 -3.32 -27.03 1.65
C LEU A 69 -3.65 -26.42 3.01
N ASN A 70 -2.71 -26.53 3.95
CA ASN A 70 -2.89 -26.08 5.33
C ASN A 70 -2.39 -24.65 5.53
N ILE A 71 -3.03 -23.69 4.87
CA ILE A 71 -2.59 -22.29 4.96
C ILE A 71 -3.02 -21.69 6.30
N ALA A 72 -4.29 -21.77 6.65
CA ALA A 72 -4.88 -21.25 7.88
C ALA A 72 -6.07 -22.10 8.37
N ASP A 73 -6.49 -21.92 9.62
CA ASP A 73 -7.73 -22.49 10.23
C ASP A 73 -7.90 -24.02 10.13
N VAL A 74 -6.81 -24.75 9.96
CA VAL A 74 -6.80 -26.22 9.93
C VAL A 74 -5.76 -26.74 10.90
N THR A 75 -5.91 -27.99 11.34
CA THR A 75 -4.90 -28.64 12.19
C THR A 75 -3.54 -28.61 11.50
N ASP A 76 -2.52 -28.17 12.23
CA ASP A 76 -1.16 -27.94 11.71
C ASP A 76 -1.13 -26.92 10.56
N SER A 77 -1.89 -25.83 10.69
CA SER A 77 -1.80 -24.66 9.83
C SER A 77 -0.35 -24.14 9.83
N LEU A 78 0.13 -23.81 8.64
CA LEU A 78 1.54 -23.43 8.44
C LEU A 78 1.77 -21.93 8.61
N TYR A 79 0.72 -21.12 8.55
CA TYR A 79 0.84 -19.67 8.41
C TYR A 79 -0.15 -18.85 9.25
N ASP A 80 -0.82 -19.40 10.26
CA ASP A 80 -1.78 -18.62 11.07
C ASP A 80 -1.10 -17.38 11.69
N GLU A 81 0.10 -17.56 12.26
CA GLU A 81 0.87 -16.46 12.86
C GLU A 81 1.43 -15.52 11.80
N GLU A 82 2.02 -16.04 10.73
CA GLU A 82 2.65 -15.25 9.68
C GLU A 82 1.62 -14.44 8.90
N LEU A 83 0.49 -15.03 8.52
CA LEU A 83 -0.59 -14.33 7.83
C LEU A 83 -1.21 -13.24 8.70
N GLY A 84 -1.39 -13.50 9.99
CA GLY A 84 -1.82 -12.50 10.97
C GLY A 84 -0.82 -11.34 11.07
N PHE A 85 0.48 -11.65 11.16
CA PHE A 85 1.53 -10.64 11.24
C PHE A 85 1.62 -9.77 9.97
N LEU A 86 1.53 -10.39 8.78
CA LEU A 86 1.49 -9.69 7.50
C LEU A 86 0.32 -8.70 7.44
N SER A 87 -0.88 -9.17 7.79
CA SER A 87 -2.09 -8.34 7.80
C SER A 87 -1.99 -7.18 8.78
N ASN A 88 -1.50 -7.43 9.99
CA ASN A 88 -1.38 -6.39 11.02
C ASN A 88 -0.34 -5.34 10.67
N THR A 89 0.75 -5.73 10.00
CA THR A 89 1.85 -4.82 9.67
C THR A 89 1.57 -4.00 8.41
N LEU A 90 1.05 -4.64 7.35
CA LEU A 90 0.89 -4.00 6.04
C LEU A 90 -0.55 -3.52 5.77
N GLY A 91 -1.52 -4.06 6.51
CA GLY A 91 -2.95 -3.99 6.22
C GLY A 91 -3.38 -5.12 5.29
N ASN A 92 -4.57 -5.68 5.53
CA ASN A 92 -5.14 -6.78 4.74
C ASN A 92 -5.24 -6.45 3.24
N ASP A 93 -5.50 -5.20 2.87
CA ASP A 93 -5.54 -4.72 1.48
C ASP A 93 -4.21 -4.90 0.71
N LYS A 94 -3.10 -5.10 1.43
CA LYS A 94 -1.75 -5.24 0.86
C LYS A 94 -1.16 -6.64 1.01
N VAL A 95 -1.98 -7.61 1.40
CA VAL A 95 -1.58 -9.01 1.55
C VAL A 95 -2.35 -9.85 0.54
N LEU A 96 -1.63 -10.64 -0.25
CA LEU A 96 -2.21 -11.63 -1.17
C LEU A 96 -1.75 -13.02 -0.80
N VAL A 97 -2.62 -14.01 -1.04
CA VAL A 97 -2.26 -15.43 -0.90
C VAL A 97 -2.20 -16.06 -2.29
N ILE A 98 -1.11 -16.77 -2.59
CA ILE A 98 -0.99 -17.61 -3.78
C ILE A 98 -0.88 -19.05 -3.33
N ALA A 99 -1.82 -19.88 -3.79
CA ALA A 99 -1.73 -21.33 -3.67
C ALA A 99 -1.35 -21.92 -5.04
N ASP A 100 -0.18 -22.54 -5.12
CA ASP A 100 0.39 -23.12 -6.34
C ASP A 100 0.36 -24.66 -6.31
N ASP A 101 0.58 -25.26 -7.48
CA ASP A 101 0.64 -26.70 -7.74
C ASP A 101 -0.65 -27.47 -7.43
N LEU A 102 -1.79 -26.77 -7.49
CA LEU A 102 -3.10 -27.38 -7.31
C LEU A 102 -3.47 -28.29 -8.48
N GLU A 103 -4.41 -29.20 -8.24
CA GLU A 103 -5.09 -29.94 -9.29
C GLU A 103 -6.24 -29.12 -9.89
N ASP A 104 -7.00 -28.44 -9.02
CA ASP A 104 -8.12 -27.58 -9.38
C ASP A 104 -7.86 -26.14 -8.94
N SER A 105 -7.96 -25.20 -9.89
CA SER A 105 -7.81 -23.76 -9.69
C SER A 105 -9.06 -22.98 -10.08
N SER A 106 -10.22 -23.63 -10.09
CA SER A 106 -11.54 -23.05 -10.32
C SER A 106 -12.01 -22.13 -9.19
N ASP A 107 -13.05 -21.34 -9.48
CA ASP A 107 -13.71 -20.52 -8.47
C ASP A 107 -14.42 -21.36 -7.40
N ASP A 108 -14.89 -22.56 -7.73
CA ASP A 108 -15.46 -23.50 -6.76
C ASP A 108 -14.41 -23.99 -5.77
N ALA A 109 -13.21 -24.36 -6.26
CA ALA A 109 -12.08 -24.70 -5.40
C ALA A 109 -11.70 -23.52 -4.49
N LYS A 110 -11.64 -22.32 -5.06
CA LYS A 110 -11.38 -21.09 -4.30
C LYS A 110 -12.42 -20.84 -3.21
N ASN A 111 -13.70 -20.97 -3.52
CA ASN A 111 -14.79 -20.79 -2.57
C ASN A 111 -14.75 -21.82 -1.45
N ARG A 112 -14.46 -23.09 -1.79
CA ARG A 112 -14.26 -24.15 -0.80
C ARG A 112 -13.12 -23.82 0.17
N ILE A 113 -11.95 -23.41 -0.35
CA ILE A 113 -10.80 -23.02 0.49
C ILE A 113 -11.19 -21.89 1.43
N LEU A 114 -11.78 -20.82 0.89
CA LEU A 114 -12.14 -19.65 1.68
C LEU A 114 -13.25 -19.91 2.71
N ASN A 115 -14.11 -20.90 2.47
CA ASN A 115 -15.11 -21.34 3.45
C ASN A 115 -14.49 -22.21 4.54
N SER A 116 -13.50 -23.04 4.21
CA SER A 116 -12.76 -23.85 5.19
C SER A 116 -11.70 -23.06 5.97
N GLN A 117 -11.17 -21.97 5.40
CA GLN A 117 -10.06 -21.19 5.95
C GLN A 117 -10.43 -19.69 5.97
N PRO A 118 -11.42 -19.29 6.80
CA PRO A 118 -11.96 -17.93 6.84
C PRO A 118 -10.95 -16.85 7.25
N THR A 119 -9.86 -17.18 7.93
CA THR A 119 -8.76 -16.26 8.26
C THR A 119 -8.13 -15.68 7.00
N ILE A 120 -8.05 -16.44 5.90
CA ILE A 120 -7.59 -15.91 4.61
C ILE A 120 -8.45 -14.74 4.14
N ARG A 121 -9.79 -14.82 4.27
CA ARG A 121 -10.69 -13.72 3.90
C ARG A 121 -10.49 -12.47 4.76
N ARG A 122 -10.10 -12.64 6.03
CA ARG A 122 -9.96 -11.54 6.98
C ARG A 122 -8.60 -10.85 6.88
N ALA A 123 -7.55 -11.64 6.68
CA ALA A 123 -6.15 -11.20 6.74
C ALA A 123 -5.53 -10.88 5.38
N ALA A 124 -6.18 -11.26 4.27
CA ALA A 124 -5.68 -10.99 2.93
C ALA A 124 -6.75 -10.37 2.02
N ARG A 125 -6.29 -9.57 1.06
CA ARG A 125 -7.12 -8.94 0.02
C ARG A 125 -7.74 -9.96 -0.93
N GLY A 126 -7.11 -11.12 -1.07
CA GLY A 126 -7.61 -12.24 -1.87
C GLY A 126 -6.63 -13.41 -1.97
N ILE A 127 -7.17 -14.54 -2.43
CA ILE A 127 -6.41 -15.73 -2.79
C ILE A 127 -6.46 -15.97 -4.31
N PHE A 128 -5.32 -16.38 -4.87
CA PHE A 128 -5.14 -16.75 -6.27
C PHE A 128 -4.63 -18.18 -6.37
N LEU A 129 -5.30 -18.98 -7.19
CA LEU A 129 -5.02 -20.40 -7.36
C LEU A 129 -4.33 -20.67 -8.69
N PHE A 130 -3.22 -21.41 -8.62
CA PHE A 130 -2.48 -21.89 -9.78
C PHE A 130 -2.43 -23.42 -9.74
N SER A 131 -2.97 -24.03 -10.78
CA SER A 131 -2.86 -25.46 -11.00
C SER A 131 -1.58 -25.78 -11.76
N ARG A 132 -1.18 -27.05 -11.72
CA ARG A 132 -0.07 -27.54 -12.57
C ARG A 132 -0.36 -27.36 -14.05
N ALA A 133 -1.63 -27.39 -14.46
CA ALA A 133 -2.04 -27.17 -15.84
C ALA A 133 -1.88 -25.70 -16.27
N ASP A 134 -2.23 -24.75 -15.37
CA ASP A 134 -2.08 -23.31 -15.64
C ASP A 134 -0.64 -22.94 -16.00
N LYS A 135 0.34 -23.63 -15.39
CA LYS A 135 1.76 -23.36 -15.58
C LYS A 135 2.37 -23.91 -16.87
N ARG A 136 1.61 -24.71 -17.64
CA ARG A 136 2.06 -25.25 -18.94
C ARG A 136 1.95 -24.22 -20.07
N ASP A 137 1.13 -23.19 -19.88
CA ASP A 137 0.90 -22.15 -20.87
C ASP A 137 1.21 -20.75 -20.29
N ASN A 138 2.15 -20.07 -20.93
CA ASN A 138 2.54 -18.71 -20.56
C ASN A 138 1.39 -17.71 -20.69
N ASN A 139 0.44 -17.93 -21.60
CA ASN A 139 -0.70 -17.04 -21.76
C ASN A 139 -1.66 -17.17 -20.57
N THR A 140 -1.92 -18.39 -20.12
CA THR A 140 -2.72 -18.67 -18.91
C THR A 140 -2.09 -18.04 -17.66
N ILE A 141 -0.76 -18.17 -17.47
CA ILE A 141 -0.05 -17.46 -16.38
C ILE A 141 -0.27 -15.95 -16.48
N ARG A 142 -0.11 -15.36 -17.67
CA ARG A 142 -0.29 -13.91 -17.87
C ARG A 142 -1.70 -13.46 -17.50
N ILE A 143 -2.72 -14.18 -17.95
CA ILE A 143 -4.13 -13.86 -17.67
C ILE A 143 -4.41 -13.91 -16.17
N LYS A 144 -3.94 -14.96 -15.48
CA LYS A 144 -4.13 -15.11 -14.03
C LYS A 144 -3.31 -14.12 -13.20
N MET A 145 -2.14 -13.72 -13.68
CA MET A 145 -1.28 -12.73 -13.00
C MET A 145 -1.72 -11.28 -13.23
N ALA A 146 -2.43 -10.98 -14.33
CA ALA A 146 -2.91 -9.63 -14.62
C ALA A 146 -3.66 -8.97 -13.44
N PRO A 147 -4.67 -9.59 -12.80
CA PRO A 147 -5.34 -8.98 -11.65
C PRO A 147 -4.41 -8.79 -10.45
N ILE A 148 -3.42 -9.67 -10.25
CA ILE A 148 -2.43 -9.55 -9.16
C ILE A 148 -1.57 -8.30 -9.38
N ILE A 149 -1.06 -8.10 -10.61
CA ILE A 149 -0.27 -6.93 -10.98
C ILE A 149 -1.10 -5.65 -10.80
N VAL A 150 -2.36 -5.65 -11.24
CA VAL A 150 -3.27 -4.51 -11.05
C VAL A 150 -3.45 -4.20 -9.58
N ILE A 151 -3.64 -5.19 -8.71
CA ILE A 151 -3.80 -4.95 -7.26
C ILE A 151 -2.53 -4.32 -6.67
N ILE A 152 -1.35 -4.88 -6.97
CA ILE A 152 -0.06 -4.38 -6.46
C ILE A 152 0.19 -2.94 -6.92
N THR A 153 -0.07 -2.65 -8.20
CA THR A 153 0.18 -1.32 -8.79
C THR A 153 -0.92 -0.30 -8.49
N ALA A 154 -2.16 -0.71 -8.23
CA ALA A 154 -3.25 0.19 -7.84
C ALA A 154 -3.02 0.83 -6.47
N VAL A 155 -2.30 0.16 -5.56
CA VAL A 155 -1.83 0.75 -4.31
C VAL A 155 -0.97 2.00 -4.60
N ILE A 156 -0.15 1.96 -5.65
CA ILE A 156 0.67 3.10 -6.10
C ILE A 156 -0.23 4.23 -6.59
N HIS A 157 -1.21 3.95 -7.45
CA HIS A 157 -2.10 4.98 -8.00
C HIS A 157 -2.95 5.69 -6.94
N LYS A 158 -3.49 4.93 -5.97
CA LYS A 158 -4.26 5.51 -4.86
C LYS A 158 -3.37 6.38 -3.97
N TRP A 159 -2.13 5.96 -3.73
CA TRP A 159 -1.15 6.70 -2.94
C TRP A 159 -0.64 7.97 -3.66
N THR A 160 -0.26 7.86 -4.94
CA THR A 160 0.21 9.01 -5.73
C THR A 160 -0.90 10.04 -5.95
N SER A 161 -2.14 9.60 -6.19
CA SER A 161 -3.29 10.50 -6.32
C SER A 161 -3.55 11.27 -5.02
N LYS A 162 -3.57 10.59 -3.86
CA LYS A 162 -3.72 11.26 -2.56
C LYS A 162 -2.63 12.30 -2.31
N ASN A 163 -1.36 11.97 -2.60
CA ASN A 163 -0.26 12.90 -2.41
C ASN A 163 -0.31 14.09 -3.37
N TYR A 164 -0.71 13.86 -4.63
CA TYR A 164 -0.86 14.93 -5.61
C TYR A 164 -1.96 15.91 -5.19
N VAL A 165 -3.11 15.41 -4.74
CA VAL A 165 -4.21 16.24 -4.23
C VAL A 165 -3.78 17.02 -2.98
N SER A 166 -3.04 16.39 -2.06
CA SER A 166 -2.47 17.07 -0.89
C SER A 166 -1.47 18.17 -1.29
N LEU A 167 -0.56 17.91 -2.21
CA LEU A 167 0.41 18.91 -2.67
C LEU A 167 -0.27 20.08 -3.39
N LEU A 168 -1.23 19.80 -4.28
CA LEU A 168 -1.97 20.81 -5.01
C LEU A 168 -2.76 21.72 -4.05
N THR A 169 -3.47 21.13 -3.08
CA THR A 169 -4.21 21.89 -2.06
C THR A 169 -3.30 22.81 -1.23
N HIS A 170 -2.09 22.36 -0.87
CA HIS A 170 -1.10 23.20 -0.19
C HIS A 170 -0.62 24.38 -1.04
N ILE A 171 -0.26 24.12 -2.31
CA ILE A 171 0.18 25.18 -3.23
C ILE A 171 -0.94 26.20 -3.45
N THR A 172 -2.18 25.74 -3.63
CA THR A 172 -3.34 26.61 -3.77
C THR A 172 -3.58 27.45 -2.51
N ALA A 173 -3.44 26.87 -1.32
CA ALA A 173 -3.54 27.62 -0.06
C ALA A 173 -2.52 28.77 0.01
N ILE A 174 -1.25 28.49 -0.32
CA ILE A 174 -0.19 29.51 -0.36
C ILE A 174 -0.52 30.62 -1.36
N ALA A 175 -0.96 30.26 -2.58
CA ALA A 175 -1.32 31.22 -3.61
C ALA A 175 -2.51 32.11 -3.19
N CYS A 176 -3.54 31.53 -2.58
CA CYS A 176 -4.69 32.28 -2.09
C CYS A 176 -4.32 33.25 -0.96
N VAL A 177 -3.48 32.82 -0.02
CA VAL A 177 -2.97 33.69 1.06
C VAL A 177 -2.12 34.83 0.49
N ALA A 178 -1.19 34.53 -0.43
CA ALA A 178 -0.38 35.56 -1.09
C ALA A 178 -1.23 36.61 -1.83
N ASN A 179 -2.30 36.17 -2.50
CA ASN A 179 -3.24 37.07 -3.16
C ASN A 179 -4.03 37.93 -2.14
N ALA A 180 -4.46 37.35 -1.02
CA ALA A 180 -5.15 38.07 0.04
C ALA A 180 -4.26 39.14 0.70
N VAL A 181 -2.97 38.84 0.90
CA VAL A 181 -1.98 39.80 1.40
C VAL A 181 -1.74 40.94 0.39
N ARG A 182 -1.64 40.61 -0.91
CA ARG A 182 -1.40 41.60 -1.98
C ARG A 182 -2.62 42.49 -2.24
N ARG A 183 -3.83 41.95 -2.09
CA ARG A 183 -5.12 42.62 -2.36
C ARG A 183 -6.10 42.32 -1.22
N PRO A 184 -5.99 43.00 -0.07
CA PRO A 184 -6.82 42.71 1.08
C PRO A 184 -8.29 43.05 0.81
N SER A 185 -9.15 42.02 0.87
CA SER A 185 -10.60 42.16 0.84
C SER A 185 -11.26 41.01 1.60
N PRO A 186 -12.48 41.19 2.12
CA PRO A 186 -13.20 40.11 2.81
C PRO A 186 -13.35 38.84 1.95
N ARG A 187 -13.60 39.00 0.65
CA ARG A 187 -13.72 37.88 -0.30
C ARG A 187 -12.40 37.13 -0.46
N ASN A 188 -11.28 37.83 -0.61
CA ASN A 188 -9.97 37.18 -0.81
C ASN A 188 -9.53 36.43 0.45
N TRP A 189 -9.79 36.97 1.63
CA TRP A 189 -9.53 36.29 2.90
C TRP A 189 -10.43 35.07 3.10
N ALA A 190 -11.73 35.16 2.79
CA ALA A 190 -12.64 34.01 2.86
C ALA A 190 -12.18 32.85 1.97
N PHE A 191 -11.76 33.14 0.73
CA PHE A 191 -11.18 32.11 -0.16
C PHE A 191 -9.88 31.52 0.38
N ALA A 192 -8.99 32.34 0.93
CA ALA A 192 -7.72 31.86 1.51
C ALA A 192 -7.95 30.93 2.71
N PHE A 193 -8.87 31.28 3.62
CA PHE A 193 -9.17 30.44 4.78
C PHE A 193 -9.73 29.08 4.41
N SER A 194 -10.60 28.99 3.39
CA SER A 194 -11.13 27.71 2.91
C SER A 194 -10.03 26.76 2.44
N TRP A 195 -9.05 27.27 1.69
CA TRP A 195 -7.92 26.46 1.21
C TRP A 195 -6.92 26.12 2.30
N VAL A 196 -6.69 27.01 3.26
CA VAL A 196 -5.86 26.72 4.45
C VAL A 196 -6.51 25.63 5.30
N ALA A 197 -7.81 25.70 5.56
CA ALA A 197 -8.54 24.67 6.28
C ALA A 197 -8.47 23.32 5.56
N ALA A 198 -8.68 23.29 4.24
CA ALA A 198 -8.54 22.09 3.43
C ALA A 198 -7.11 21.51 3.49
N SER A 199 -6.08 22.35 3.37
CA SER A 199 -4.67 21.94 3.49
C SER A 199 -4.35 21.35 4.86
N LEU A 200 -4.87 21.94 5.95
CA LEU A 200 -4.72 21.41 7.31
C LEU A 200 -5.40 20.05 7.49
N THR A 201 -6.56 19.81 6.87
CA THR A 201 -7.21 18.49 6.91
C THR A 201 -6.43 17.39 6.17
N TYR A 202 -5.56 17.75 5.21
CA TYR A 202 -4.68 16.79 4.53
C TYR A 202 -3.33 16.58 5.25
N LEU A 203 -2.94 17.47 6.17
CA LEU A 203 -1.70 17.36 6.97
C LEU A 203 -1.82 16.43 8.17
N THR A 204 -3.04 16.13 8.63
CA THR A 204 -3.26 15.20 9.75
C THR A 204 -3.03 13.73 9.38
N ASP A 205 -2.73 13.43 8.12
CA ASP A 205 -2.28 12.11 7.66
C ASP A 205 -0.72 12.04 7.71
N PRO A 206 -0.12 11.21 8.58
CA PRO A 206 1.30 11.30 8.95
C PRO A 206 2.39 11.00 7.90
N PRO A 207 2.17 10.31 6.75
CA PRO A 207 3.31 9.86 5.94
C PRO A 207 3.91 10.91 4.97
N LEU A 208 3.43 12.16 4.97
CA LEU A 208 3.84 13.18 3.99
C LEU A 208 5.01 14.06 4.46
N ILE A 209 5.15 14.26 5.78
CA ILE A 209 6.20 15.12 6.38
C ILE A 209 7.58 14.45 6.29
N ASP A 210 7.67 13.17 6.64
CA ASP A 210 8.94 12.42 6.65
C ASP A 210 9.55 12.19 5.26
N ARG A 211 8.73 12.16 4.19
CA ARG A 211 9.20 11.81 2.83
C ARG A 211 9.67 12.99 1.99
N LEU A 212 9.31 14.23 2.33
CA LEU A 212 9.73 15.40 1.56
C LEU A 212 11.07 15.97 2.02
N GLY A 213 11.71 15.40 3.05
CA GLY A 213 12.98 15.92 3.59
C GLY A 213 12.86 17.38 4.05
N LEU A 214 11.63 17.84 4.31
CA LEU A 214 11.36 19.16 4.83
C LEU A 214 11.79 19.14 6.29
N SER A 215 12.94 19.76 6.58
CA SER A 215 13.37 19.98 7.96
C SER A 215 12.22 20.63 8.75
N GLU A 216 12.14 20.39 10.05
CA GLU A 216 11.15 21.04 10.94
C GLU A 216 11.13 22.58 10.78
N SER A 217 12.18 23.18 10.21
CA SER A 217 12.24 24.61 9.84
C SER A 217 11.37 25.02 8.63
N CYS A 218 10.80 24.07 7.88
CA CYS A 218 9.81 24.32 6.82
C CYS A 218 8.36 24.24 7.35
N ILE A 219 8.18 23.80 8.60
CA ILE A 219 6.93 23.93 9.37
C ILE A 219 6.98 25.26 10.14
N PRO A 220 7.32 26.37 9.47
CA PRO A 220 6.37 27.48 9.47
C PRO A 220 6.48 28.32 8.19
N PRO A 221 5.46 28.25 7.32
CA PRO A 221 4.79 29.52 7.02
C PRO A 221 3.28 29.43 7.08
N ALA A 222 2.63 28.26 7.10
CA ALA A 222 1.16 28.23 7.18
C ALA A 222 0.67 28.70 8.56
N ALA A 223 1.13 28.05 9.64
CA ALA A 223 0.75 28.44 11.01
C ALA A 223 1.28 29.82 11.41
N LEU A 224 2.49 30.19 10.96
CA LEU A 224 3.06 31.51 11.23
C LEU A 224 2.39 32.61 10.41
N VAL A 225 2.02 32.39 9.14
CA VAL A 225 1.26 33.36 8.34
C VAL A 225 -0.18 33.45 8.85
N THR A 226 -0.80 32.35 9.30
CA THR A 226 -2.11 32.38 9.97
C THR A 226 -2.02 33.13 11.31
N ALA A 227 -0.99 32.90 12.13
CA ALA A 227 -0.78 33.62 13.38
C ALA A 227 -0.46 35.10 13.16
N ILE A 228 0.37 35.45 12.16
CA ILE A 228 0.69 36.84 11.76
C ILE A 228 -0.55 37.52 11.15
N ALA A 229 -1.38 36.79 10.40
CA ALA A 229 -2.65 37.32 9.88
C ALA A 229 -3.66 37.57 11.02
N ILE A 230 -3.71 36.70 12.02
CA ILE A 230 -4.58 36.87 13.20
C ILE A 230 -4.11 38.02 14.12
N SER A 231 -2.80 38.28 14.19
CA SER A 231 -2.20 39.21 15.16
C SER A 231 -1.98 40.66 14.66
N ARG A 232 -2.36 41.02 13.42
CA ARG A 232 -2.26 42.42 12.95
C ARG A 232 -3.53 43.24 13.29
N PRO A 233 -3.41 44.48 13.83
CA PRO A 233 -4.54 45.20 14.44
C PRO A 233 -5.41 45.98 13.45
N HIS A 234 -5.31 45.74 12.14
CA HIS A 234 -6.03 46.51 11.12
C HIS A 234 -7.04 45.61 10.40
N TRP A 235 -7.98 45.08 11.18
CA TRP A 235 -9.19 44.46 10.65
C TRP A 235 -10.14 45.56 10.19
N PRO A 236 -10.67 45.52 8.96
CA PRO A 236 -11.82 46.35 8.63
C PRO A 236 -12.97 45.90 9.53
N ARG A 237 -13.43 46.79 10.42
CA ARG A 237 -14.58 46.54 11.29
C ARG A 237 -15.76 46.14 10.40
N MET A 238 -16.23 44.91 10.57
CA MET A 238 -17.52 44.49 10.00
C MET A 238 -18.62 45.25 10.73
N SER A 239 -19.26 46.20 10.07
CA SER A 239 -20.60 46.64 10.45
C SER A 239 -21.58 45.57 9.98
N LEU A 240 -22.33 45.03 10.94
CA LEU A 240 -23.51 44.18 10.71
C LEU A 240 -24.57 44.91 9.89
#